data_AF-A0A4Z0HVX7-F1
#
_entry.id   AF-A0A4Z0HVX7-F1
#
_cell.length_a   1.000
_cell.length_b   1.000
_cell.length_c   1.000
_cell.angle_alpha   90.00
_cell.angle_beta   90.00
_cell.angle_gamma   90.00
#
_symmetry.space_group_name_H-M   'P 1'
#
loop_
_entity.id
_entity.type
_entity.pdbx_description
1 polymer ?
#
loop_
_entity_poly.entity_id
_entity_poly.type
_entity_poly.pdbx_seq_one_letter_code
_entity_poly.pdbx_strand_id
1 'polypeptide(L)'
;MSMWLALVLAVGLLWSSAIDGPVLSVARADTFDTICPDIAAQLASWTQRKDDHNNRSGSVNSYDHAAVAAYNAEKAQLEAERTALLPRVSACDAAANAVTPKDPSGLQLAKPSSTQRLAIDNARKGIPAGYQPPPVRNGNRETVPKNAPERPLYDALRGDNPGNVPKDVRLAGKVAPRVGAPDPVYPGQKIGETKTGDPKVSPDHIVPLAELIKLPGFLKLTSDQMFILSQLPLNYQWLSWTANTAKNSGSAARMLPKADPNWAGKQIQLQNETRNQLQDIIKNLVKANGG
;
A
#
# COMPACT_ATOMS: atom_id res chain seq x y z
N MET A 1 -46.21 -49.08 38.09
CA MET A 1 -46.78 -48.51 36.85
C MET A 1 -46.88 -47.00 37.01
N SER A 2 -46.62 -46.27 35.92
CA SER A 2 -46.65 -44.81 35.74
C SER A 2 -45.29 -44.10 35.77
N MET A 3 -44.58 -44.29 34.66
CA MET A 3 -43.57 -43.39 34.09
C MET A 3 -44.22 -42.04 33.80
N TRP A 4 -43.73 -40.96 34.41
CA TRP A 4 -43.98 -39.60 33.95
C TRP A 4 -42.91 -39.22 32.95
N LEU A 5 -43.30 -39.15 31.67
CA LEU A 5 -42.49 -38.64 30.58
C LEU A 5 -42.29 -37.13 30.79
N ALA A 6 -41.07 -36.71 31.12
CA ALA A 6 -40.68 -35.32 31.01
C ALA A 6 -40.42 -35.00 29.54
N LEU A 7 -41.41 -34.43 28.86
CA LEU A 7 -41.28 -33.90 27.51
C LEU A 7 -40.45 -32.59 27.58
N VAL A 8 -39.13 -32.71 27.41
CA VAL A 8 -38.25 -31.53 27.24
C VAL A 8 -38.51 -30.98 25.84
N LEU A 9 -39.39 -29.98 25.73
CA LEU A 9 -39.51 -29.13 24.55
C LEU A 9 -38.23 -28.30 24.42
N ALA A 10 -37.26 -28.83 23.67
CA ALA A 10 -36.14 -28.05 23.18
C ALA A 10 -36.66 -27.08 22.11
N VAL A 11 -37.19 -25.93 22.54
CA VAL A 11 -37.53 -24.83 21.63
C VAL A 11 -36.23 -24.38 20.96
N GLY A 12 -36.09 -24.67 19.67
CA GLY A 12 -34.99 -24.19 18.86
C GLY A 12 -35.10 -22.68 18.71
N LEU A 13 -34.46 -21.93 19.61
CA LEU A 13 -34.42 -20.48 19.55
C LEU A 13 -33.70 -20.05 18.26
N LEU A 14 -34.38 -19.26 17.43
CA LEU A 14 -33.77 -18.47 16.36
C LEU A 14 -32.89 -17.39 17.02
N TRP A 15 -31.58 -17.44 16.77
CA TRP A 15 -30.65 -16.41 17.24
C TRP A 15 -30.73 -15.18 16.33
N SER A 16 -31.77 -14.36 16.49
CA SER A 16 -32.08 -13.19 15.65
C SER A 16 -31.19 -11.95 15.86
N SER A 17 -29.91 -12.11 16.23
CA SER A 17 -28.94 -11.00 16.12
C SER A 17 -28.38 -10.97 14.69
N ALA A 18 -28.63 -9.88 13.96
CA ALA A 18 -28.08 -9.67 12.63
C ALA A 18 -26.54 -9.72 12.66
N ILE A 19 -25.94 -10.26 11.61
CA ILE A 19 -24.48 -10.23 11.47
C ILE A 19 -24.08 -8.82 10.99
N ASP A 20 -23.27 -8.11 11.79
CA ASP A 20 -22.72 -6.79 11.43
C ASP A 20 -21.49 -6.90 10.50
N GLY A 21 -21.36 -5.93 9.59
CA GLY A 21 -20.23 -5.82 8.65
C GLY A 21 -19.34 -4.59 8.89
N PRO A 22 -18.10 -4.58 8.38
CA PRO A 22 -17.26 -3.37 8.39
C PRO A 22 -17.80 -2.32 7.41
N VAL A 23 -17.58 -1.03 7.70
CA VAL A 23 -17.95 0.10 6.84
C VAL A 23 -16.71 0.91 6.49
N LEU A 24 -16.48 1.14 5.18
CA LEU A 24 -15.40 1.98 4.66
C LEU A 24 -15.98 3.25 4.02
N SER A 25 -15.25 4.37 4.06
CA SER A 25 -15.63 5.56 3.29
C SER A 25 -15.37 5.36 1.80
N VAL A 26 -16.10 6.05 0.91
CA VAL A 26 -16.04 5.84 -0.55
C VAL A 26 -14.62 6.01 -1.11
N ALA A 27 -13.95 7.14 -0.84
CA ALA A 27 -12.58 7.37 -1.34
C ALA A 27 -11.56 6.35 -0.81
N ARG A 28 -11.81 5.81 0.39
CA ARG A 28 -10.99 4.76 0.99
C ARG A 28 -11.29 3.40 0.36
N ALA A 29 -12.54 3.13 0.00
CA ALA A 29 -12.95 1.93 -0.72
C ALA A 29 -12.27 1.85 -2.09
N ASP A 30 -12.22 2.94 -2.86
CA ASP A 30 -11.53 2.95 -4.17
C ASP A 30 -10.03 2.62 -4.05
N THR A 31 -9.39 3.16 -3.01
CA THR A 31 -7.97 2.90 -2.71
C THR A 31 -7.78 1.45 -2.23
N PHE A 32 -8.67 0.97 -1.36
CA PHE A 32 -8.69 -0.39 -0.85
C PHE A 32 -8.78 -1.42 -1.99
N ASP A 33 -9.73 -1.23 -2.91
CA ASP A 33 -9.95 -2.09 -4.07
C ASP A 33 -8.75 -2.10 -5.01
N THR A 34 -8.06 -0.95 -5.12
CA THR A 34 -6.87 -0.81 -5.97
C THR A 34 -5.66 -1.58 -5.42
N ILE A 35 -5.48 -1.60 -4.10
CA ILE A 35 -4.27 -2.17 -3.47
C ILE A 35 -4.46 -3.63 -3.04
N CYS A 36 -5.69 -4.01 -2.70
CA CYS A 36 -6.04 -5.36 -2.27
C CYS A 36 -7.28 -5.88 -3.00
N PRO A 37 -7.25 -5.98 -4.35
CA PRO A 37 -8.42 -6.39 -5.14
C PRO A 37 -8.99 -7.74 -4.71
N ASP A 38 -8.14 -8.70 -4.34
CA ASP A 38 -8.59 -10.03 -3.89
C ASP A 38 -9.31 -9.98 -2.54
N ILE A 39 -8.88 -9.10 -1.63
CA ILE A 39 -9.52 -8.91 -0.31
C ILE A 39 -10.84 -8.15 -0.49
N ALA A 40 -10.88 -7.17 -1.38
CA ALA A 40 -12.10 -6.47 -1.77
C ALA A 40 -13.15 -7.44 -2.32
N ALA A 41 -12.76 -8.32 -3.25
CA ALA A 41 -13.65 -9.34 -3.79
C ALA A 41 -14.16 -10.31 -2.71
N GLN A 42 -13.30 -10.75 -1.79
CA GLN A 42 -13.69 -11.59 -0.65
C GLN A 42 -14.67 -10.87 0.29
N LEU A 43 -14.41 -9.60 0.60
CA LEU A 43 -15.29 -8.80 1.45
C LEU A 43 -16.65 -8.56 0.80
N ALA A 44 -16.69 -8.23 -0.50
CA ALA A 44 -17.92 -8.07 -1.26
C ALA A 44 -18.74 -9.38 -1.29
N SER A 45 -18.09 -10.51 -1.59
CA SER A 45 -18.73 -11.83 -1.59
C SER A 45 -19.27 -12.23 -0.21
N TRP A 46 -18.51 -11.98 0.86
CA TRP A 46 -18.98 -12.23 2.23
C TRP A 46 -20.14 -11.31 2.61
N THR A 47 -20.07 -10.03 2.26
CA THR A 47 -21.12 -9.04 2.55
C THR A 47 -22.43 -9.42 1.89
N GLN A 48 -22.39 -9.82 0.61
CA GLN A 48 -23.57 -10.30 -0.11
C GLN A 48 -24.23 -11.50 0.58
N ARG A 49 -23.44 -12.54 0.92
CA ARG A 49 -23.97 -13.74 1.59
C ARG A 49 -24.55 -13.43 2.98
N LYS A 50 -23.89 -12.53 3.72
CA LYS A 50 -24.35 -12.03 5.01
C LYS A 50 -25.68 -11.28 4.88
N ASP A 51 -25.83 -10.42 3.88
CA ASP A 51 -27.08 -9.69 3.62
C ASP A 51 -28.20 -10.66 3.20
N ASP A 52 -27.91 -11.62 2.32
CA ASP A 52 -28.87 -12.66 1.90
C ASP A 52 -29.32 -13.55 3.07
N HIS A 53 -28.43 -13.86 4.01
CA HIS A 53 -28.76 -14.58 5.24
C HIS A 53 -29.62 -13.75 6.20
N ASN A 54 -29.26 -12.48 6.43
CA ASN A 54 -30.01 -11.57 7.30
C ASN A 54 -31.42 -11.31 6.74
N ASN A 55 -31.55 -11.14 5.42
CA ASN A 55 -32.83 -10.88 4.74
C ASN A 55 -33.79 -12.09 4.80
N ARG A 56 -33.27 -13.31 4.94
CA ARG A 56 -34.08 -14.54 5.12
C ARG A 56 -34.58 -14.75 6.55
N SER A 57 -34.10 -13.99 7.53
CA SER A 57 -34.46 -14.20 8.95
C SER A 57 -35.98 -14.24 9.20
N GLY A 58 -36.75 -13.39 8.52
CA GLY A 58 -38.22 -13.33 8.65
C GLY A 58 -38.99 -14.41 7.88
N SER A 59 -38.33 -15.19 7.02
CA SER A 59 -38.96 -16.25 6.22
C SER A 59 -38.63 -17.67 6.70
N VAL A 60 -37.79 -17.82 7.73
CA VAL A 60 -37.51 -19.12 8.35
C VAL A 60 -38.72 -19.59 9.16
N ASN A 61 -39.24 -20.78 8.84
CA ASN A 61 -40.28 -21.42 9.65
C ASN A 61 -39.69 -21.83 11.00
N SER A 62 -40.02 -21.10 12.06
CA SER A 62 -39.52 -21.35 13.42
C SER A 62 -39.99 -22.67 14.04
N TYR A 63 -41.04 -23.29 13.48
CA TYR A 63 -41.55 -24.59 13.93
C TYR A 63 -40.87 -25.77 13.23
N ASP A 64 -40.09 -25.51 12.17
CA ASP A 64 -39.26 -26.52 11.51
C ASP A 64 -37.85 -26.51 12.10
N HIS A 65 -37.59 -27.47 12.98
CA HIS A 65 -36.28 -27.60 13.65
C HIS A 65 -35.12 -27.80 12.67
N ALA A 66 -35.34 -28.48 11.54
CA ALA A 66 -34.29 -28.67 10.54
C ALA A 66 -33.98 -27.36 9.80
N ALA A 67 -35.01 -26.57 9.47
CA ALA A 67 -34.83 -25.26 8.87
C ALA A 67 -34.09 -24.27 9.80
N VAL A 68 -34.45 -24.25 11.09
CA VAL A 68 -33.77 -23.43 12.10
C VAL A 68 -32.31 -23.86 12.28
N ALA A 69 -32.05 -25.17 12.34
CA ALA A 69 -30.69 -25.68 12.46
C ALA A 69 -29.82 -25.31 11.25
N ALA A 70 -30.36 -25.43 10.03
CA ALA A 70 -29.65 -25.05 8.80
C ALA A 70 -29.34 -23.54 8.78
N TYR A 71 -30.31 -22.70 9.16
CA TYR A 71 -30.10 -21.25 9.27
C TYR A 71 -28.99 -20.90 10.28
N ASN A 72 -29.06 -21.47 11.48
CA ASN A 72 -28.05 -21.22 12.52
C ASN A 72 -26.65 -21.76 12.13
N ALA A 73 -26.58 -22.88 11.39
CA ALA A 73 -25.31 -23.41 10.89
C ALA A 73 -24.68 -22.48 9.84
N GLU A 74 -25.49 -21.92 8.93
CA GLU A 74 -25.03 -20.91 7.96
C GLU A 74 -24.51 -19.66 8.68
N LYS A 75 -25.22 -19.17 9.71
CA LYS A 75 -24.76 -18.06 10.54
C LYS A 75 -23.39 -18.33 11.14
N ALA A 76 -23.23 -19.49 11.78
CA ALA A 76 -21.96 -19.88 12.40
C ALA A 76 -20.82 -19.95 11.37
N GLN A 77 -21.09 -20.44 10.16
CA GLN A 77 -20.12 -20.43 9.07
C GLN A 77 -19.74 -18.98 8.66
N LEU A 78 -20.72 -18.11 8.46
CA LEU A 78 -20.48 -16.70 8.08
C LEU A 78 -19.69 -15.94 9.16
N GLU A 79 -19.92 -16.22 10.45
CA GLU A 79 -19.17 -15.65 11.57
C GLU A 79 -17.73 -16.19 11.65
N ALA A 80 -17.53 -17.48 11.37
CA ALA A 80 -16.19 -18.07 11.28
C ALA A 80 -15.38 -17.46 10.12
N GLU A 81 -16.00 -17.32 8.94
CA GLU A 81 -15.39 -16.67 7.79
C GLU A 81 -15.07 -15.20 8.06
N ARG A 82 -15.99 -14.47 8.70
CA ARG A 82 -15.76 -13.08 9.15
C ARG A 82 -14.54 -12.98 10.04
N THR A 83 -14.40 -13.89 11.02
CA THR A 83 -13.29 -13.91 11.96
C THR A 83 -11.95 -14.11 11.26
N ALA A 84 -11.91 -14.93 10.22
CA ALA A 84 -10.71 -15.12 9.39
C ALA A 84 -10.41 -13.93 8.46
N LEU A 85 -11.46 -13.30 7.89
CA LEU A 85 -11.33 -12.25 6.89
C LEU A 85 -11.04 -10.87 7.49
N LEU A 86 -11.67 -10.52 8.62
CA LEU A 86 -11.59 -9.17 9.20
C LEU A 86 -10.16 -8.69 9.53
N PRO A 87 -9.24 -9.50 10.07
CA PRO A 87 -7.87 -9.06 10.31
C PRO A 87 -7.13 -8.69 9.02
N ARG A 88 -7.46 -9.33 7.89
CA ARG A 88 -6.88 -9.05 6.57
C ARG A 88 -7.49 -7.79 5.96
N VAL A 89 -8.81 -7.63 6.09
CA VAL A 89 -9.52 -6.40 5.72
C VAL A 89 -8.93 -5.22 6.50
N SER A 90 -8.85 -5.30 7.82
CA SER A 90 -8.30 -4.23 8.67
C SER A 90 -6.85 -3.88 8.31
N ALA A 91 -6.02 -4.88 8.00
CA ALA A 91 -4.63 -4.64 7.58
C ALA A 91 -4.56 -3.92 6.22
N CYS A 92 -5.33 -4.38 5.22
CA CYS A 92 -5.40 -3.69 3.94
C CYS A 92 -5.96 -2.27 4.09
N ASP A 93 -6.99 -2.11 4.92
CA ASP A 93 -7.66 -0.85 5.20
C ASP A 93 -6.70 0.18 5.83
N ALA A 94 -5.80 -0.27 6.71
CA ALA A 94 -4.73 0.57 7.25
C ALA A 94 -3.71 0.98 6.18
N ALA A 95 -3.31 0.06 5.29
CA ALA A 95 -2.42 0.36 4.17
C ALA A 95 -3.07 1.35 3.19
N ALA A 96 -4.33 1.13 2.82
CA ALA A 96 -5.11 2.00 1.94
C ALA A 96 -5.17 3.41 2.52
N ASN A 97 -5.56 3.56 3.79
CA ASN A 97 -5.60 4.87 4.46
C ASN A 97 -4.25 5.60 4.46
N ALA A 98 -3.14 4.86 4.61
CA ALA A 98 -1.80 5.46 4.62
C ALA A 98 -1.37 5.99 3.24
N VAL A 99 -1.89 5.42 2.16
CA VAL A 99 -1.54 5.82 0.79
C VAL A 99 -2.59 6.64 0.07
N THR A 100 -3.83 6.71 0.59
CA THR A 100 -4.86 7.60 0.06
C THR A 100 -4.32 9.03 0.05
N PRO A 101 -4.30 9.71 -1.11
CA PRO A 101 -3.84 11.09 -1.19
C PRO A 101 -4.63 11.99 -0.24
N LYS A 102 -3.91 12.71 0.63
CA LYS A 102 -4.53 13.72 1.52
C LYS A 102 -4.92 14.99 0.77
N ASP A 103 -4.31 15.20 -0.39
CA ASP A 103 -4.63 16.29 -1.32
C ASP A 103 -5.42 15.70 -2.49
N PRO A 104 -6.69 16.08 -2.69
CA PRO A 104 -7.51 15.57 -3.80
C PRO A 104 -6.99 16.00 -5.19
N SER A 105 -6.12 17.01 -5.27
CA SER A 105 -5.37 17.36 -6.49
C SER A 105 -4.05 16.59 -6.66
N GLY A 106 -3.73 15.71 -5.70
CA GLY A 106 -2.53 14.90 -5.69
C GLY A 106 -2.50 13.82 -6.77
N LEU A 107 -1.30 13.30 -7.03
CA LEU A 107 -1.12 12.16 -7.92
C LEU A 107 -1.95 10.97 -7.45
N GLN A 108 -2.73 10.42 -8.38
CA GLN A 108 -3.45 9.17 -8.18
C GLN A 108 -2.46 7.99 -8.15
N LEU A 109 -2.87 6.89 -7.50
CA LEU A 109 -2.07 5.68 -7.49
C LEU A 109 -2.00 5.08 -8.90
N ALA A 110 -0.78 4.90 -9.40
CA ALA A 110 -0.56 4.27 -10.70
C ALA A 110 -0.86 2.76 -10.62
N LYS A 111 -1.59 2.24 -11.61
CA LYS A 111 -1.82 0.79 -11.79
C LYS A 111 -0.85 0.26 -12.85
N PRO A 112 -0.24 -0.93 -12.66
CA PRO A 112 0.62 -1.50 -13.67
C PRO A 112 -0.21 -1.91 -14.90
N SER A 113 0.36 -1.72 -16.09
CA SER A 113 -0.14 -2.38 -17.29
C SER A 113 0.02 -3.89 -17.21
N SER A 114 -0.67 -4.64 -18.07
CA SER A 114 -0.50 -6.10 -18.16
C SER A 114 0.96 -6.50 -18.44
N THR A 115 1.66 -5.75 -19.31
CA THR A 115 3.09 -5.96 -19.60
C THR A 115 3.96 -5.70 -18.38
N GLN A 116 3.72 -4.63 -17.63
CA GLN A 116 4.47 -4.32 -16.41
C GLN A 116 4.25 -5.38 -15.34
N ARG A 117 2.99 -5.78 -15.13
CA ARG A 117 2.63 -6.85 -14.18
C ARG A 117 3.36 -8.14 -14.54
N LEU A 118 3.33 -8.55 -15.80
CA LEU A 118 4.02 -9.77 -16.26
C LEU A 118 5.55 -9.68 -16.06
N ALA A 119 6.16 -8.53 -16.32
CA ALA A 119 7.60 -8.32 -16.11
C ALA A 119 7.97 -8.47 -14.62
N ILE A 120 7.17 -7.89 -13.72
CA ILE A 120 7.36 -8.00 -12.27
C ILE A 120 7.13 -9.45 -11.81
N ASP A 121 6.08 -10.12 -12.28
CA ASP A 121 5.80 -11.52 -11.96
C ASP A 121 6.96 -12.44 -12.36
N ASN A 122 7.48 -12.27 -13.57
CA ASN A 122 8.61 -13.06 -14.06
C ASN A 122 9.89 -12.77 -13.26
N ALA A 123 10.16 -11.51 -12.93
CA ALA A 123 11.30 -11.14 -12.10
C ALA A 123 11.21 -11.75 -10.69
N ARG A 124 10.03 -11.74 -10.08
CA ARG A 124 9.79 -12.33 -8.75
C ARG A 124 10.02 -13.84 -8.74
N LYS A 125 9.60 -14.56 -9.78
CA LYS A 125 9.83 -16.02 -9.91
C LYS A 125 11.32 -16.39 -9.94
N GLY A 126 12.18 -15.48 -10.39
CA GLY A 126 13.63 -15.67 -10.41
C GLY A 126 14.32 -15.48 -9.06
N ILE A 127 13.62 -14.96 -8.04
CA ILE A 127 14.18 -14.75 -6.71
C ILE A 127 14.09 -16.07 -5.91
N PRO A 128 15.20 -16.58 -5.35
CA PRO A 128 15.17 -17.81 -4.56
C PRO A 128 14.21 -17.74 -3.37
N ALA A 129 13.51 -18.84 -3.09
CA ALA A 129 12.63 -18.93 -1.93
C ALA A 129 13.42 -18.67 -0.63
N GLY A 130 12.85 -17.85 0.26
CA GLY A 130 13.50 -17.46 1.53
C GLY A 130 14.61 -16.41 1.38
N TYR A 131 14.97 -16.00 0.16
CA TYR A 131 15.94 -14.94 -0.05
C TYR A 131 15.53 -13.64 0.64
N GLN A 132 16.48 -13.02 1.32
CA GLN A 132 16.36 -11.67 1.87
C GLN A 132 17.44 -10.80 1.22
N PRO A 133 17.07 -9.63 0.66
CA PRO A 133 18.05 -8.67 0.20
C PRO A 133 18.99 -8.27 1.35
N PRO A 134 20.25 -7.91 1.04
CA PRO A 134 21.15 -7.38 2.05
C PRO A 134 20.54 -6.12 2.69
N PRO A 135 20.83 -5.85 3.97
CA PRO A 135 20.32 -4.65 4.63
C PRO A 135 20.81 -3.38 3.93
N VAL A 136 20.02 -2.33 4.05
CA VAL A 136 20.31 -1.00 3.50
C VAL A 136 21.63 -0.48 4.04
N ARG A 137 22.45 0.13 3.17
CA ARG A 137 23.74 0.72 3.55
C ARG A 137 23.52 2.12 4.13
N ASN A 138 23.66 2.26 5.45
CA ASN A 138 23.50 3.54 6.13
C ASN A 138 24.42 4.63 5.55
N GLY A 139 23.83 5.79 5.24
CA GLY A 139 24.54 7.02 4.85
C GLY A 139 25.08 7.06 3.41
N ASN A 140 25.19 5.92 2.73
CA ASN A 140 25.81 5.81 1.41
C ASN A 140 24.80 5.74 0.26
N ARG A 141 25.31 5.71 -0.98
CA ARG A 141 24.50 5.44 -2.18
C ARG A 141 23.98 4.01 -2.12
N GLU A 142 22.67 3.84 -2.19
CA GLU A 142 22.06 2.52 -2.28
C GLU A 142 22.05 2.04 -3.73
N THR A 143 22.41 0.77 -3.94
CA THR A 143 22.50 0.18 -5.28
C THR A 143 22.08 -1.28 -5.25
N VAL A 144 21.60 -1.77 -6.39
CA VAL A 144 21.31 -3.19 -6.60
C VAL A 144 22.40 -3.77 -7.51
N PRO A 145 23.31 -4.61 -6.98
CA PRO A 145 24.38 -5.23 -7.77
C PRO A 145 23.82 -5.95 -9.01
N LYS A 146 24.58 -5.98 -10.10
CA LYS A 146 24.12 -6.60 -11.37
C LYS A 146 23.81 -8.10 -11.23
N ASN A 147 24.49 -8.77 -10.31
CA ASN A 147 24.35 -10.20 -10.03
C ASN A 147 23.43 -10.50 -8.83
N ALA A 148 22.78 -9.49 -8.25
CA ALA A 148 21.88 -9.69 -7.12
C ALA A 148 20.58 -10.37 -7.59
N PRO A 149 20.02 -11.35 -6.85
CA PRO A 149 18.78 -12.02 -7.24
C PRO A 149 17.59 -11.07 -7.47
N GLU A 150 17.51 -9.98 -6.71
CA GLU A 150 16.47 -8.96 -6.82
C GLU A 150 16.71 -7.95 -7.96
N ARG A 151 17.81 -8.08 -8.71
CA ARG A 151 18.17 -7.14 -9.78
C ARG A 151 17.13 -7.08 -10.90
N PRO A 152 16.61 -8.19 -11.45
CA PRO A 152 15.57 -8.12 -12.47
C PRO A 152 14.30 -7.43 -11.96
N LEU A 153 13.97 -7.59 -10.67
CA LEU A 153 12.83 -6.92 -10.06
C LEU A 153 13.06 -5.41 -9.97
N TYR A 154 14.25 -4.99 -9.53
CA TYR A 154 14.64 -3.58 -9.54
C TYR A 154 14.48 -2.96 -10.93
N ASP A 155 15.03 -3.62 -11.96
CA ASP A 155 15.00 -3.09 -13.33
C ASP A 155 13.55 -3.03 -13.88
N ALA A 156 12.70 -4.03 -13.57
CA ALA A 156 11.29 -4.03 -13.95
C ALA A 156 10.49 -2.89 -13.30
N LEU A 157 10.82 -2.51 -12.06
CA LEU A 157 10.19 -1.41 -11.33
C LEU A 157 10.77 -0.03 -11.67
N ARG A 158 12.03 0.01 -12.15
CA ARG A 158 12.78 1.26 -12.36
C ARG A 158 12.24 2.09 -13.51
N GLY A 159 11.94 1.46 -14.66
CA GLY A 159 11.37 2.08 -15.87
C GLY A 159 11.59 3.59 -16.02
N ASP A 160 10.49 4.32 -16.28
CA ASP A 160 10.42 5.79 -16.22
C ASP A 160 9.96 6.26 -14.83
N ASN A 161 10.43 5.65 -13.74
CA ASN A 161 9.96 5.93 -12.37
C ASN A 161 11.03 6.69 -11.56
N PRO A 162 10.79 7.91 -11.05
CA PRO A 162 9.52 8.64 -11.10
C PRO A 162 9.21 9.19 -12.49
N GLY A 163 7.94 9.11 -12.89
CA GLY A 163 7.46 9.59 -14.19
C GLY A 163 7.34 11.11 -14.27
N ASN A 164 6.79 11.59 -15.39
CA ASN A 164 6.46 13.01 -15.53
C ASN A 164 5.32 13.40 -14.59
N VAL A 165 5.63 14.21 -13.58
CA VAL A 165 4.66 14.75 -12.62
C VAL A 165 4.32 16.21 -13.00
N PRO A 166 3.03 16.59 -13.06
CA PRO A 166 2.64 18.00 -13.24
C PRO A 166 3.21 18.90 -12.15
N LYS A 167 3.66 20.11 -12.50
CA LYS A 167 4.45 20.97 -11.59
C LYS A 167 3.62 21.62 -10.47
N ASP A 168 2.32 21.68 -10.65
CA ASP A 168 1.33 22.15 -9.68
C ASP A 168 0.99 21.09 -8.61
N VAL A 169 1.31 19.82 -8.85
CA VAL A 169 1.17 18.76 -7.84
C VAL A 169 2.12 18.99 -6.67
N ARG A 170 1.57 18.85 -5.46
CA ARG A 170 2.34 18.85 -4.22
C ARG A 170 3.01 17.51 -3.97
N LEU A 171 4.34 17.52 -3.90
CA LEU A 171 5.17 16.39 -3.46
C LEU A 171 5.81 16.76 -2.12
N ALA A 172 5.70 15.88 -1.12
CA ALA A 172 6.07 16.18 0.27
C ALA A 172 5.52 17.54 0.76
N GLY A 173 4.28 17.86 0.39
CA GLY A 173 3.58 19.10 0.77
C GLY A 173 3.95 20.36 -0.03
N LYS A 174 4.91 20.28 -0.96
CA LYS A 174 5.42 21.43 -1.73
C LYS A 174 5.15 21.26 -3.22
N VAL A 175 4.81 22.36 -3.89
CA VAL A 175 4.77 22.41 -5.36
C VAL A 175 6.19 22.52 -5.93
N ALA A 176 6.32 22.31 -7.24
CA ALA A 176 7.59 22.49 -7.91
C ALA A 176 8.08 23.95 -7.80
N PRO A 177 9.35 24.20 -7.42
CA PRO A 177 9.93 25.54 -7.48
C PRO A 177 9.88 26.13 -8.89
N ARG A 178 9.54 27.42 -9.00
CA ARG A 178 9.50 28.15 -10.28
C ARG A 178 10.90 28.54 -10.75
N VAL A 179 11.04 28.85 -12.04
CA VAL A 179 12.26 29.44 -12.62
C VAL A 179 12.63 30.71 -11.84
N GLY A 180 13.92 30.86 -11.51
CA GLY A 180 14.46 32.02 -10.80
C GLY A 180 14.23 32.03 -9.29
N ALA A 181 13.42 31.12 -8.74
CA ALA A 181 13.29 30.94 -7.29
C ALA A 181 14.62 30.49 -6.68
N PRO A 182 14.93 30.82 -5.41
CA PRO A 182 16.10 30.27 -4.72
C PRO A 182 16.09 28.74 -4.72
N ASP A 183 17.24 28.13 -5.00
CA ASP A 183 17.40 26.67 -4.86
C ASP A 183 17.50 26.33 -3.36
N PRO A 184 16.56 25.55 -2.80
CA PRO A 184 16.57 25.20 -1.37
C PRO A 184 17.74 24.29 -0.97
N VAL A 185 18.45 23.70 -1.95
CA VAL A 185 19.57 22.79 -1.72
C VAL A 185 20.90 23.53 -1.72
N TYR A 186 21.07 24.52 -2.60
CA TYR A 186 22.34 25.21 -2.83
C TYR A 186 22.19 26.71 -2.53
N PRO A 187 22.66 27.19 -1.35
CA PRO A 187 22.57 28.60 -0.99
C PRO A 187 23.15 29.53 -2.06
N GLY A 188 22.41 30.60 -2.37
CA GLY A 188 22.80 31.58 -3.40
C GLY A 188 22.53 31.16 -4.84
N GLN A 189 22.17 29.90 -5.10
CA GLN A 189 21.74 29.47 -6.43
C GLN A 189 20.23 29.68 -6.65
N LYS A 190 19.84 29.68 -7.93
CA LYS A 190 18.45 29.78 -8.37
C LYS A 190 18.08 28.58 -9.24
N ILE A 191 16.79 28.25 -9.25
CA ILE A 191 16.21 27.25 -10.14
C ILE A 191 16.35 27.73 -11.58
N GLY A 192 17.06 26.94 -12.39
CA GLY A 192 17.25 27.22 -13.80
C GLY A 192 16.02 26.92 -14.66
N GLU A 193 16.16 27.22 -15.94
CA GLU A 193 15.11 27.07 -16.96
C GLU A 193 15.54 26.03 -18.01
N THR A 194 14.60 25.20 -18.49
CA THR A 194 14.79 24.29 -19.62
C THR A 194 14.77 25.07 -20.94
N LYS A 195 15.00 24.40 -22.08
CA LYS A 195 14.86 25.03 -23.40
C LYS A 195 13.42 25.44 -23.72
N THR A 196 12.44 24.84 -23.06
CA THR A 196 10.99 25.08 -23.25
C THR A 196 10.43 26.13 -22.30
N GLY A 197 11.25 26.71 -21.41
CA GLY A 197 10.82 27.69 -20.43
C GLY A 197 10.39 27.11 -19.07
N ASP A 198 10.46 25.79 -18.91
CA ASP A 198 10.03 25.11 -17.68
C ASP A 198 11.10 25.18 -16.58
N PRO A 199 10.72 25.13 -15.29
CA PRO A 199 11.69 25.00 -14.21
C PRO A 199 12.47 23.68 -14.32
N LYS A 200 13.80 23.77 -14.17
CA LYS A 200 14.73 22.62 -14.11
C LYS A 200 14.63 21.88 -12.78
N VAL A 201 13.48 21.28 -12.54
CA VAL A 201 13.15 20.49 -11.34
C VAL A 201 12.52 19.17 -11.74
N SER A 202 12.81 18.12 -10.99
CA SER A 202 12.30 16.76 -11.24
C SER A 202 11.77 16.15 -9.95
N PRO A 203 10.75 15.28 -10.03
CA PRO A 203 10.40 14.42 -8.91
C PRO A 203 11.56 13.46 -8.62
N ASP A 204 11.84 13.21 -7.34
CA ASP A 204 12.80 12.21 -6.88
C ASP A 204 12.21 11.39 -5.74
N HIS A 205 12.65 10.13 -5.63
CA HIS A 205 12.30 9.28 -4.50
C HIS A 205 12.97 9.79 -3.22
N ILE A 206 12.17 9.99 -2.17
CA ILE A 206 12.66 10.27 -0.82
C ILE A 206 13.49 9.07 -0.33
N VAL A 207 12.87 7.88 -0.29
CA VAL A 207 13.51 6.58 -0.09
C VAL A 207 13.77 5.98 -1.48
N PRO A 208 15.02 5.87 -1.94
CA PRO A 208 15.35 5.38 -3.28
C PRO A 208 14.74 4.00 -3.59
N LEU A 209 14.38 3.74 -4.84
CA LEU A 209 13.86 2.42 -5.24
C LEU A 209 14.80 1.26 -4.85
N ALA A 210 16.11 1.46 -4.98
CA ALA A 210 17.13 0.47 -4.59
C ALA A 210 17.09 0.13 -3.09
N GLU A 211 16.59 1.04 -2.26
CA GLU A 211 16.36 0.86 -0.84
C GLU A 211 14.98 0.24 -0.58
N LEU A 212 13.93 0.75 -1.23
CA LEU A 212 12.55 0.29 -1.09
C LEU A 212 12.41 -1.23 -1.28
N ILE A 213 13.02 -1.78 -2.33
CA ILE A 213 12.90 -3.23 -2.62
C ILE A 213 13.58 -4.12 -1.57
N LYS A 214 14.44 -3.53 -0.73
CA LYS A 214 15.16 -4.21 0.35
C LYS A 214 14.45 -4.08 1.70
N LEU A 215 13.37 -3.31 1.78
CA LEU A 215 12.60 -3.19 3.00
C LEU A 215 11.99 -4.56 3.38
N PRO A 216 12.09 -4.98 4.65
CA PRO A 216 11.48 -6.21 5.14
C PRO A 216 10.04 -6.41 4.67
N GLY A 217 9.80 -7.57 4.05
CA GLY A 217 8.49 -7.95 3.55
C GLY A 217 8.17 -7.46 2.13
N PHE A 218 8.96 -6.58 1.52
CA PHE A 218 8.68 -6.07 0.17
C PHE A 218 8.54 -7.20 -0.85
N LEU A 219 9.44 -8.20 -0.80
CA LEU A 219 9.41 -9.36 -1.72
C LEU A 219 8.19 -10.28 -1.53
N LYS A 220 7.46 -10.16 -0.42
CA LYS A 220 6.22 -10.92 -0.14
C LYS A 220 4.96 -10.26 -0.71
N LEU A 221 5.07 -9.04 -1.24
CA LEU A 221 3.95 -8.32 -1.82
C LEU A 221 3.49 -8.94 -3.15
N THR A 222 2.27 -8.64 -3.57
CA THR A 222 1.83 -8.92 -4.94
C THR A 222 2.54 -8.00 -5.93
N SER A 223 2.56 -8.37 -7.21
CA SER A 223 3.22 -7.57 -8.25
C SER A 223 2.58 -6.19 -8.42
N ASP A 224 1.26 -6.10 -8.23
CA ASP A 224 0.54 -4.82 -8.21
C ASP A 224 0.97 -3.95 -7.03
N GLN A 225 1.05 -4.52 -5.83
CA GLN A 225 1.49 -3.81 -4.63
C GLN A 225 2.94 -3.32 -4.78
N MET A 226 3.84 -4.16 -5.31
CA MET A 226 5.24 -3.74 -5.59
C MET A 226 5.29 -2.55 -6.55
N PHE A 227 4.51 -2.59 -7.64
CA PHE A 227 4.44 -1.49 -8.60
C PHE A 227 3.88 -0.23 -7.97
N ILE A 228 2.72 -0.30 -7.31
CA ILE A 228 2.06 0.83 -6.67
C ILE A 228 3.02 1.49 -5.66
N LEU A 229 3.68 0.71 -4.80
CA LEU A 229 4.62 1.26 -3.82
C LEU A 229 5.86 1.89 -4.45
N SER A 230 6.37 1.32 -5.54
CA SER A 230 7.48 1.92 -6.29
C SER A 230 7.14 3.29 -6.86
N GLN A 231 5.85 3.52 -7.16
CA GLN A 231 5.34 4.73 -7.79
C GLN A 231 4.62 5.65 -6.79
N LEU A 232 4.70 5.34 -5.49
CA LEU A 232 3.84 5.94 -4.49
C LEU A 232 4.15 7.42 -4.28
N PRO A 233 3.17 8.35 -4.48
CA PRO A 233 3.41 9.79 -4.33
C PRO A 233 3.91 10.22 -2.95
N LEU A 234 3.56 9.46 -1.89
CA LEU A 234 4.07 9.63 -0.53
C LEU A 234 5.62 9.61 -0.50
N ASN A 235 6.25 8.86 -1.40
CA ASN A 235 7.69 8.69 -1.48
C ASN A 235 8.35 9.66 -2.47
N TYR A 236 7.67 10.73 -2.90
CA TYR A 236 8.22 11.70 -3.84
C TYR A 236 8.43 13.08 -3.23
N GLN A 237 9.44 13.77 -3.75
CA GLN A 237 9.69 15.19 -3.49
C GLN A 237 10.20 15.91 -4.74
N TRP A 238 10.03 17.22 -4.79
CA TRP A 238 10.64 18.06 -5.82
C TRP A 238 12.08 18.40 -5.47
N LEU A 239 13.00 18.16 -6.41
CA LEU A 239 14.39 18.60 -6.33
C LEU A 239 14.79 19.36 -7.59
N SER A 240 15.74 20.29 -7.47
CA SER A 240 16.42 20.85 -8.64
C SER A 240 17.15 19.72 -9.38
N TRP A 241 17.28 19.86 -10.71
CA TRP A 241 17.95 18.85 -11.51
C TRP A 241 19.39 18.58 -11.02
N THR A 242 20.10 19.64 -10.62
CA THR A 242 21.44 19.56 -10.03
C THR A 242 21.43 18.73 -8.74
N ALA A 243 20.51 19.02 -7.83
CA ALA A 243 20.38 18.32 -6.56
C ALA A 243 20.03 16.84 -6.75
N ASN A 244 19.07 16.55 -7.64
CA ASN A 244 18.67 15.18 -7.95
C ASN A 244 19.85 14.36 -8.50
N THR A 245 20.58 14.95 -9.45
CA THR A 245 21.78 14.33 -10.05
C THR A 245 22.88 14.08 -9.01
N ALA A 246 23.08 15.02 -8.08
CA ALA A 246 24.06 14.87 -7.01
C ALA A 246 23.66 13.80 -5.98
N LYS A 247 22.37 13.72 -5.62
CA LYS A 247 21.83 12.73 -4.66
C LYS A 247 22.04 11.30 -5.15
N ASN A 248 21.66 11.00 -6.40
CA ASN A 248 21.93 9.73 -7.10
C ASN A 248 21.69 8.47 -6.25
N SER A 249 20.47 8.30 -5.72
CA SER A 249 20.08 7.19 -4.81
C SER A 249 20.85 7.12 -3.48
N GLY A 250 21.52 8.18 -3.05
CA GLY A 250 22.14 8.28 -1.73
C GLY A 250 21.39 9.22 -0.78
N SER A 251 21.89 9.28 0.46
CA SER A 251 21.40 10.23 1.45
C SER A 251 21.82 11.67 1.12
N ALA A 252 21.06 12.65 1.64
CA ALA A 252 21.40 14.07 1.52
C ALA A 252 22.74 14.44 2.20
N ALA A 253 23.21 13.65 3.18
CA ALA A 253 24.50 13.87 3.83
C ALA A 253 25.67 13.87 2.83
N ARG A 254 25.57 13.10 1.74
CA ARG A 254 26.60 13.01 0.69
C ARG A 254 26.75 14.29 -0.13
N MET A 255 25.79 15.20 -0.04
CA MET A 255 25.79 16.45 -0.78
C MET A 255 26.50 17.57 -0.01
N LEU A 256 26.86 17.32 1.25
CA LEU A 256 27.65 18.24 2.07
C LEU A 256 29.13 18.27 1.63
N PRO A 257 29.83 19.39 1.85
CA PRO A 257 29.33 20.66 2.42
C PRO A 257 28.68 21.59 1.38
N LYS A 258 28.57 21.16 0.12
CA LYS A 258 28.05 22.03 -0.96
C LYS A 258 26.57 22.34 -0.80
N ALA A 259 25.79 21.39 -0.32
CA ALA A 259 24.39 21.60 0.04
C ALA A 259 24.24 22.32 1.39
N ASP A 260 23.11 22.99 1.58
CA ASP A 260 22.74 23.61 2.85
C ASP A 260 22.66 22.54 3.98
N PRO A 261 23.38 22.72 5.11
CA PRO A 261 23.37 21.77 6.23
C PRO A 261 21.99 21.56 6.87
N ASN A 262 21.18 22.62 6.98
CA ASN A 262 19.84 22.53 7.53
C ASN A 262 18.90 21.79 6.57
N TRP A 263 19.06 22.01 5.26
CA TRP A 263 18.35 21.23 4.25
C TRP A 263 18.74 19.75 4.35
N ALA A 264 20.04 19.42 4.41
CA ALA A 264 20.50 18.05 4.50
C ALA A 264 19.96 17.34 5.75
N GLY A 265 19.95 18.02 6.91
CA GLY A 265 19.34 17.51 8.14
C GLY A 265 17.85 17.20 8.00
N LYS A 266 17.07 18.13 7.43
CA LYS A 266 15.63 17.93 7.17
C LYS A 266 15.37 16.78 6.19
N GLN A 267 16.24 16.60 5.21
CA GLN A 267 16.13 15.50 4.23
C GLN A 267 16.41 14.13 4.84
N ILE A 268 17.38 14.03 5.75
CA ILE A 268 17.63 12.79 6.49
C ILE A 268 16.41 12.43 7.34
N GLN A 269 15.83 13.41 8.04
CA GLN A 269 14.61 13.22 8.81
C GLN A 269 13.45 12.75 7.91
N LEU A 270 13.21 13.45 6.80
CA LEU A 270 12.17 13.09 5.83
C LEU A 270 12.36 11.66 5.29
N GLN A 271 13.58 11.28 4.94
CA GLN A 271 13.88 9.92 4.47
C GLN A 271 13.59 8.87 5.54
N ASN A 272 13.93 9.13 6.80
CA ASN A 272 13.65 8.21 7.90
C ASN A 272 12.14 8.06 8.17
N GLU A 273 11.41 9.17 8.20
CA GLU A 273 9.96 9.17 8.39
C GLU A 273 9.24 8.43 7.25
N THR A 274 9.59 8.72 6.00
CA THR A 274 9.03 8.04 4.83
C THR A 274 9.41 6.56 4.80
N ARG A 275 10.62 6.17 5.20
CA ARG A 275 11.02 4.76 5.33
C ARG A 275 10.12 4.03 6.32
N ASN A 276 9.87 4.61 7.49
CA ASN A 276 9.03 4.00 8.51
C ASN A 276 7.59 3.83 8.01
N GLN A 277 7.05 4.86 7.34
CA GLN A 277 5.71 4.78 6.73
C GLN A 277 5.63 3.67 5.67
N LEU A 278 6.61 3.59 4.77
CA LEU A 278 6.69 2.54 3.75
C LEU A 278 6.79 1.15 4.39
N GLN A 279 7.60 1.00 5.45
CA GLN A 279 7.73 -0.25 6.18
C GLN A 279 6.41 -0.69 6.83
N ASP A 280 5.66 0.25 7.41
CA ASP A 280 4.35 -0.02 8.01
C ASP A 280 3.31 -0.41 6.95
N ILE A 281 3.31 0.27 5.81
CA ILE A 281 2.45 -0.08 4.66
C ILE A 281 2.78 -1.51 4.19
N ILE A 282 4.06 -1.81 3.96
CA ILE A 282 4.51 -3.16 3.53
C ILE A 282 4.06 -4.21 4.54
N LYS A 283 4.26 -3.98 5.84
CA LYS A 283 3.86 -4.90 6.90
C LYS A 283 2.35 -5.18 6.88
N ASN A 284 1.54 -4.14 6.71
CA ASN A 284 0.09 -4.25 6.63
C ASN A 284 -0.36 -5.01 5.38
N LEU A 285 0.27 -4.77 4.23
CA LEU A 285 -0.04 -5.51 3.00
C LEU A 285 0.36 -6.98 3.07
N VAL A 286 1.53 -7.29 3.65
CA VAL A 286 1.93 -8.69 3.91
C VAL A 286 0.92 -9.39 4.80
N LYS A 287 0.47 -8.74 5.88
CA LYS A 287 -0.59 -9.27 6.75
C LYS A 287 -1.91 -9.47 6.00
N ALA A 288 -2.32 -8.52 5.15
CA ALA A 288 -3.51 -8.65 4.32
C ALA A 288 -3.42 -9.85 3.36
N ASN A 289 -2.23 -10.11 2.82
CA ASN A 289 -1.97 -11.23 1.93
C ASN A 289 -1.93 -12.60 2.64
N GLY A 290 -1.89 -12.65 3.97
CA GLY A 290 -1.91 -13.89 4.76
C GLY A 290 -0.61 -14.20 5.52
N GLY A 291 0.40 -13.33 5.50
CA GLY A 291 1.65 -13.46 6.27
C GLY A 291 2.89 -13.88 5.49
#